data_AF-A0A452DK98-F1
#
_entry.id   AF-A0A452DK98-F1
#
_cell.length_a   1.000
_cell.length_b   1.000
_cell.length_c   1.000
_cell.angle_alpha   90.00
_cell.angle_beta   90.00
_cell.angle_gamma   90.00
#
_symmetry.space_group_name_H-M   'P 1'
#
loop_
_entity.id
_entity.type
_entity.pdbx_description
1 polymer ?
#
loop_
_entity_poly.entity_id
_entity_poly.type
_entity_poly.pdbx_seq_one_letter_code
_entity_poly.pdbx_strand_id
1 'polypeptide(L)'
;MRLEKNLSCSRVCPAGYYVSTRIDQNHHIGACSPCPSGTFRAHPSEEPRCVPCAQCREDQEVVKRCSTTSDQECRCQPGKFYCDSEDCTESCFRCTRCGDGAILQPCTAINNTVCALNPESGHPGSSWACLGVNVEVCVPIIVAIVVIIVNCCFCCLQKNRKSE
;
A
#
# COMPACT_ATOMS: atom_id res chain seq x y z
N MET A 1 -0.34 24.22 42.88
CA MET A 1 -1.72 23.86 43.22
C MET A 1 -1.87 22.36 43.07
N ARG A 2 -1.83 21.63 44.19
CA ARG A 2 -1.94 20.16 44.24
C ARG A 2 -3.44 19.85 44.21
N LEU A 3 -3.92 19.23 43.12
CA LEU A 3 -5.32 18.84 42.97
C LEU A 3 -5.62 17.65 43.91
N GLU A 4 -5.76 17.94 45.20
CA GLU A 4 -6.49 17.07 46.12
C GLU A 4 -7.99 17.22 45.82
N LYS A 5 -8.43 16.65 44.70
CA LYS A 5 -9.85 16.50 44.42
C LYS A 5 -10.38 15.39 45.32
N ASN A 6 -10.93 15.81 46.45
CA ASN A 6 -11.92 15.12 47.31
C ASN A 6 -12.40 13.77 46.71
N LEU A 7 -11.70 12.69 47.06
CA LEU A 7 -11.92 11.33 46.57
C LEU A 7 -13.06 10.62 47.31
N SER A 8 -14.14 11.34 47.62
CA SER A 8 -15.23 10.77 48.43
C SER A 8 -16.37 10.17 47.59
N CYS A 9 -16.38 10.34 46.26
CA CYS A 9 -17.52 9.90 45.41
C CYS A 9 -17.16 9.24 44.07
N SER A 10 -15.89 8.98 43.74
CA SER A 10 -15.52 8.41 42.43
C SER A 10 -15.09 6.95 42.52
N ARG A 11 -15.77 6.09 41.76
CA ARG A 11 -15.42 4.66 41.58
C ARG A 11 -14.29 4.43 40.57
N VAL A 12 -13.86 5.48 39.85
CA VAL A 12 -12.79 5.44 38.84
C VAL A 12 -11.73 6.51 39.11
N CYS A 13 -10.48 6.22 38.79
CA CYS A 13 -9.42 7.24 38.73
C CYS A 13 -9.51 7.99 37.39
N PRO A 14 -9.19 9.30 37.35
CA PRO A 14 -9.18 10.06 36.11
C PRO A 14 -8.06 9.60 35.15
N ALA A 15 -8.14 10.02 33.89
CA ALA A 15 -7.07 9.78 32.92
C ALA A 15 -5.72 10.28 33.44
N GLY A 16 -4.66 9.51 33.18
CA GLY A 16 -3.32 9.75 33.71
C GLY A 16 -3.08 9.26 35.14
N TYR A 17 -4.05 8.59 35.75
CA TYR A 17 -3.92 8.01 37.09
C TYR A 17 -4.35 6.54 37.10
N TYR A 18 -3.80 5.77 38.05
CA TYR A 18 -4.18 4.39 38.33
C TYR A 18 -4.63 4.24 39.78
N VAL A 19 -5.36 3.15 40.07
CA VAL A 19 -5.83 2.83 41.42
C VAL A 19 -4.66 2.32 42.26
N SER A 20 -4.17 3.14 43.19
CA SER A 20 -3.09 2.73 44.10
C SER A 20 -3.60 2.02 45.34
N THR A 21 -4.86 2.26 45.74
CA THR A 21 -5.46 1.61 46.92
C THR A 21 -6.95 1.39 46.68
N ARG A 22 -7.45 0.20 47.02
CA ARG A 22 -8.89 -0.13 47.04
C ARG A 22 -9.38 -0.19 48.49
N ILE A 23 -10.58 0.33 48.74
CA ILE A 23 -11.21 0.30 50.06
C ILE A 23 -11.97 -1.02 50.26
N ASP A 24 -12.67 -1.52 49.23
CA ASP A 24 -13.46 -2.74 49.31
C ASP A 24 -13.49 -3.53 47.99
N GLN A 25 -14.10 -4.73 48.03
CA GLN A 25 -14.34 -5.57 46.84
C GLN A 25 -15.45 -5.00 45.94
N ASN A 26 -16.18 -3.97 46.39
CA ASN A 26 -17.23 -3.29 45.63
C ASN A 26 -16.72 -2.12 44.78
N HIS A 27 -15.42 -2.12 44.46
CA HIS A 27 -14.77 -1.16 43.57
C HIS A 27 -14.75 0.29 44.10
N HIS A 28 -14.85 0.49 45.42
CA HIS A 28 -14.57 1.81 46.00
C HIS A 28 -13.05 2.07 46.01
N ILE A 29 -12.65 3.14 45.29
CA ILE A 29 -11.24 3.56 45.20
C ILE A 29 -10.86 4.39 46.42
N GLY A 30 -9.79 4.00 47.09
CA GLY A 30 -9.24 4.71 48.26
C GLY A 30 -8.16 5.72 47.92
N ALA A 31 -7.42 5.52 46.83
CA ALA A 31 -6.44 6.47 46.34
C ALA A 31 -6.14 6.26 44.85
N CYS A 32 -5.87 7.37 44.16
CA CYS A 32 -5.36 7.40 42.79
C CYS A 32 -3.94 7.96 42.79
N SER A 33 -3.04 7.31 42.06
CA SER A 33 -1.66 7.77 41.86
C SER A 33 -1.39 8.07 40.39
N PRO A 34 -0.55 9.07 40.06
CA PRO A 34 -0.25 9.42 38.68
C PRO A 34 0.52 8.29 37.98
N CYS A 35 0.31 8.13 36.68
CA CYS A 35 1.06 7.17 35.88
C CYS A 35 2.56 7.47 35.90
N PRO A 36 3.43 6.46 36.12
CA PRO A 36 4.87 6.63 36.00
C PRO A 36 5.28 6.93 34.55
N SER A 37 6.47 7.53 34.38
CA SER A 37 7.05 7.79 33.06
C SER A 37 7.15 6.51 32.23
N GLY A 38 6.79 6.61 30.94
CA GLY A 38 6.73 5.44 30.05
C GLY A 38 5.43 4.63 30.16
N THR A 39 4.42 5.14 30.89
CA THR A 39 3.08 4.56 30.93
C THR A 39 2.00 5.62 30.79
N PHE A 40 0.81 5.21 30.33
CA PHE A 40 -0.33 6.08 30.12
C PHE A 40 -1.65 5.43 30.55
N ARG A 41 -2.67 6.28 30.73
CA ARG A 41 -4.06 5.90 30.91
C ARG A 41 -4.95 6.94 30.23
N ALA A 42 -5.52 6.57 29.08
CA ALA A 42 -6.27 7.50 28.24
C ALA A 42 -7.65 7.89 28.80
N HIS A 43 -8.28 6.97 29.53
CA HIS A 43 -9.65 7.15 30.02
C HIS A 43 -9.74 6.89 31.52
N PRO A 44 -10.74 7.45 32.20
CA PRO A 44 -11.00 7.11 33.58
C PRO A 44 -11.18 5.60 33.75
N SER A 45 -10.52 5.01 34.75
CA SER A 45 -10.42 3.57 34.88
C SER A 45 -10.30 3.12 36.33
N GLU A 46 -10.59 1.85 36.58
CA GLU A 46 -10.45 1.23 37.90
C GLU A 46 -9.18 0.39 38.01
N GLU A 47 -8.30 0.52 37.01
CA GLU A 47 -7.17 -0.36 36.83
C GLU A 47 -6.05 -0.03 37.83
N PRO A 48 -5.44 -1.04 38.45
CA PRO A 48 -4.40 -0.85 39.46
C PRO A 48 -3.02 -0.51 38.87
N ARG A 49 -2.93 -0.33 37.55
CA ARG A 49 -1.69 -0.06 36.81
C ARG A 49 -1.99 0.70 35.54
N CYS A 50 -1.05 1.52 35.08
CA CYS A 50 -1.12 2.16 33.77
C CYS A 50 -0.65 1.22 32.66
N VAL A 51 -0.96 1.55 31.42
CA VAL A 51 -0.55 0.79 30.24
C VAL A 51 0.83 1.26 29.81
N PRO A 52 1.80 0.37 29.52
CA PRO A 52 3.09 0.78 28.95
C PRO A 52 2.89 1.48 27.61
N CYS A 53 3.67 2.53 27.35
CA CYS A 53 3.63 3.19 26.05
C CYS A 53 4.14 2.27 24.94
N ALA A 54 3.57 2.37 23.75
CA ALA A 54 4.09 1.75 22.55
C ALA A 54 5.52 2.24 22.24
N GLN A 55 6.34 1.34 21.68
CA GLN A 55 7.67 1.69 21.16
C GLN A 55 7.63 1.64 19.64
N CYS A 56 8.16 2.68 19.00
CA CYS A 56 8.29 2.68 17.54
C CYS A 56 9.44 1.78 17.12
N ARG A 57 9.23 1.05 16.03
CA ARG A 57 10.26 0.23 15.38
C ARG A 57 11.26 1.10 14.61
N GLU A 58 12.34 0.50 14.13
CA GLU A 58 13.40 1.20 13.38
C GLU A 58 12.91 1.75 12.02
N ASP A 59 11.91 1.13 11.41
CA ASP A 59 11.25 1.54 10.16
C ASP A 59 10.22 2.67 10.36
N GLN A 60 10.01 3.10 11.60
CA GLN A 60 9.03 4.09 11.99
C GLN A 60 9.68 5.36 12.56
N GLU A 61 8.90 6.43 12.63
CA GLU A 61 9.18 7.69 13.31
C GLU A 61 8.11 7.96 14.37
N VAL A 62 8.49 8.62 15.47
CA VAL A 62 7.55 9.05 16.50
C VAL A 62 6.84 10.32 16.03
N VAL A 63 5.52 10.25 15.81
CA VAL A 63 4.71 11.41 15.43
C VAL A 63 4.06 12.09 16.63
N LYS A 64 3.83 11.33 17.71
CA LYS A 64 3.32 11.84 18.99
C LYS A 64 4.02 11.12 20.12
N ARG A 65 4.60 11.87 21.05
CA ARG A 65 5.28 11.31 22.21
C ARG A 65 4.28 10.82 23.24
N CYS A 66 4.65 9.76 23.94
CA CYS A 66 3.84 9.29 25.06
C CYS A 66 3.70 10.35 26.15
N SER A 67 2.52 10.38 26.77
CA SER A 67 2.23 11.19 27.95
C SER A 67 1.43 10.35 28.95
N THR A 68 1.20 10.86 30.16
CA THR A 68 0.40 10.12 31.14
C THR A 68 -1.03 9.83 30.66
N THR A 69 -1.57 10.60 29.71
CA THR A 69 -2.94 10.47 29.21
C THR A 69 -3.05 9.98 27.76
N SER A 70 -1.95 9.76 27.05
CA SER A 70 -2.01 9.27 25.68
C SER A 70 -0.80 8.45 25.32
N ASP A 71 -1.02 7.44 24.49
CA ASP A 71 0.03 6.58 24.00
C ASP A 71 0.97 7.33 23.04
N GLN A 72 2.14 6.74 22.82
CA GLN A 72 3.00 7.10 21.72
C GLN A 72 2.37 6.66 20.39
N GLU A 73 2.34 7.55 19.41
CA GLU A 73 1.92 7.20 18.04
C GLU A 73 3.15 7.15 17.14
N CYS A 74 3.21 6.08 16.36
CA CYS A 74 4.29 5.76 15.42
C CYS A 74 3.76 5.79 14.00
N ARG A 75 4.60 6.21 13.06
CA ARG A 75 4.26 6.23 11.63
C ARG A 75 5.45 5.73 10.81
N CYS A 76 5.20 5.06 9.69
CA CYS A 76 6.28 4.63 8.80
C CYS A 76 7.09 5.84 8.30
N GLN A 77 8.42 5.69 8.21
CA GLN A 77 9.30 6.78 7.78
C GLN A 77 9.01 7.16 6.31
N PRO A 78 8.43 8.35 6.05
CA PRO A 78 8.01 8.74 4.72
C PRO A 78 9.20 8.79 3.76
N GLY A 79 8.98 8.37 2.51
CA GLY A 79 10.01 8.32 1.47
C GLY A 79 10.93 7.09 1.54
N LYS A 80 10.97 6.35 2.65
CA LYS A 80 11.71 5.07 2.76
C LYS A 80 10.77 3.89 2.91
N PHE A 81 9.74 4.06 3.73
CA PHE A 81 8.76 3.03 4.02
C PHE A 81 7.33 3.59 3.95
N TYR A 82 6.39 2.73 3.60
CA TYR A 82 4.95 2.99 3.58
C TYR A 82 4.21 1.81 4.21
N CYS A 83 3.00 2.01 4.68
CA CYS A 83 2.08 0.92 5.01
C CYS A 83 0.90 0.91 4.05
N ASP A 84 0.22 -0.23 3.91
CA ASP A 84 -0.97 -0.39 3.07
C ASP A 84 -2.28 -0.16 3.86
N SER A 85 -2.21 -0.20 5.20
CA SER A 85 -3.35 -0.06 6.09
C SER A 85 -3.50 1.35 6.65
N GLU A 86 -4.73 1.74 7.00
CA GLU A 86 -5.05 3.08 7.50
C GLU A 86 -4.26 3.44 8.79
N ASP A 87 -3.99 2.45 9.65
CA ASP A 87 -3.32 2.65 10.93
C ASP A 87 -1.84 2.23 10.96
N CYS A 88 -1.29 1.69 9.85
CA CYS A 88 0.08 1.15 9.79
C CYS A 88 0.48 0.20 10.94
N THR A 89 -0.49 -0.43 11.62
CA THR A 89 -0.27 -1.08 12.93
C THR A 89 0.67 -2.29 12.85
N GLU A 90 0.67 -3.01 11.73
CA GLU A 90 1.37 -4.29 11.64
C GLU A 90 2.78 -4.19 11.08
N SER A 91 3.00 -3.50 9.95
CA SER A 91 4.30 -3.51 9.26
C SER A 91 4.48 -2.31 8.32
N CYS A 92 5.72 -1.83 8.16
CA CYS A 92 6.07 -0.89 7.10
C CYS A 92 6.83 -1.61 5.98
N PHE A 93 6.39 -1.39 4.75
CA PHE A 93 6.97 -1.90 3.53
C PHE A 93 7.91 -0.88 2.90
N ARG A 94 8.98 -1.34 2.27
CA ARG A 94 9.94 -0.45 1.62
C ARG A 94 9.33 0.16 0.36
N CYS A 95 9.51 1.46 0.16
CA CYS A 95 9.03 2.14 -1.04
C CYS A 95 9.70 1.57 -2.31
N THR A 96 8.92 1.42 -3.37
CA THR A 96 9.43 1.10 -4.71
C THR A 96 10.32 2.23 -5.22
N ARG A 97 11.44 1.88 -5.84
CA ARG A 97 12.35 2.82 -6.52
C ARG A 97 12.12 2.72 -8.02
N CYS A 98 11.89 3.86 -8.68
CA CYS A 98 11.56 3.88 -10.11
C CYS A 98 12.77 3.74 -11.04
N GLY A 99 14.00 3.65 -10.53
CA GLY A 99 15.20 3.59 -11.36
C GLY A 99 15.27 4.81 -12.29
N ASP A 100 15.34 4.56 -13.61
CA ASP A 100 15.33 5.60 -14.66
C ASP A 100 13.91 6.08 -15.03
N GLY A 101 12.87 5.45 -14.49
CA GLY A 101 11.49 5.85 -14.69
C GLY A 101 11.10 7.10 -13.89
N ALA A 102 10.21 7.92 -14.45
CA ALA A 102 9.68 9.09 -13.74
C ALA A 102 8.77 8.67 -12.57
N ILE A 103 8.78 9.45 -11.48
CA ILE A 103 7.88 9.25 -10.34
C ILE A 103 6.56 9.97 -10.64
N LEU A 104 5.46 9.23 -10.75
CA LEU A 104 4.11 9.79 -10.91
C LEU A 104 3.52 10.21 -9.56
N GLN A 105 3.73 9.37 -8.55
CA GLN A 105 3.30 9.65 -7.18
C GLN A 105 4.44 9.31 -6.22
N PRO A 106 4.84 10.24 -5.34
CA PRO A 106 5.90 9.99 -4.38
C PRO A 106 5.43 9.04 -3.28
N CYS A 107 6.37 8.31 -2.71
CA CYS A 107 6.09 7.48 -1.53
C CYS A 107 5.75 8.35 -0.33
N THR A 108 4.66 8.02 0.36
CA THR A 108 4.25 8.62 1.63
C THR A 108 4.28 7.55 2.73
N ALA A 109 3.94 7.91 3.96
CA ALA A 109 3.84 6.93 5.04
C ALA A 109 2.75 5.85 4.82
N ILE A 110 1.78 6.10 3.93
CA ILE A 110 0.61 5.23 3.69
C ILE A 110 0.46 4.82 2.22
N ASN A 111 1.28 5.36 1.32
CA ASN A 111 1.19 5.09 -0.12
C ASN A 111 2.56 4.79 -0.68
N ASN A 112 2.65 3.74 -1.49
CA ASN A 112 3.87 3.41 -2.21
C ASN A 112 4.18 4.46 -3.31
N THR A 113 5.43 4.47 -3.78
CA THR A 113 5.80 5.17 -5.02
C THR A 113 5.08 4.55 -6.21
N VAL A 114 4.50 5.40 -7.07
CA VAL A 114 3.99 4.98 -8.38
C VAL A 114 4.95 5.48 -9.45
N CYS A 115 5.45 4.55 -10.27
CA CYS A 115 6.39 4.83 -11.35
C CYS A 115 5.68 4.95 -12.68
N ALA A 116 6.13 5.87 -13.52
CA ALA A 116 5.80 5.87 -14.93
C ALA A 116 6.43 4.62 -15.55
N LEU A 117 5.62 3.81 -16.22
CA LEU A 117 6.13 2.74 -17.05
C LEU A 117 6.89 3.39 -18.20
N ASN A 118 8.22 3.41 -18.15
CA ASN A 118 8.99 3.59 -19.36
C ASN A 118 8.77 2.31 -20.20
N PRO A 119 8.41 2.43 -21.49
CA PRO A 119 8.27 1.27 -22.36
C PRO A 119 9.56 0.44 -22.52
N GLU A 120 10.70 0.91 -21.96
CA GLU A 120 12.00 0.24 -22.05
C GLU A 120 12.28 -0.80 -20.96
N SER A 121 11.43 -0.96 -19.93
CA SER A 121 11.54 -2.09 -18.99
C SER A 121 10.64 -3.27 -19.32
N GLY A 122 9.98 -3.24 -20.49
CA GLY A 122 9.48 -4.45 -21.12
C GLY A 122 10.67 -5.23 -21.67
N HIS A 123 10.82 -6.49 -21.26
CA HIS A 123 11.57 -7.44 -22.07
C HIS A 123 11.18 -7.26 -23.55
N PRO A 124 12.09 -7.41 -24.53
CA PRO A 124 11.74 -7.42 -25.95
C PRO A 124 11.00 -8.72 -26.29
N GLY A 125 9.84 -8.92 -25.67
CA GLY A 125 8.76 -9.78 -26.13
C GLY A 125 7.85 -8.98 -27.05
N SER A 126 8.43 -8.16 -27.96
CA SER A 126 7.70 -7.72 -29.14
C SER A 126 7.47 -8.96 -29.99
N SER A 127 6.45 -9.75 -29.64
CA SER A 127 5.86 -10.71 -30.55
C SER A 127 4.81 -10.00 -31.39
N TRP A 128 5.25 -8.99 -32.13
CA TRP A 128 4.64 -8.59 -33.40
C TRP A 128 4.85 -9.65 -34.50
N ALA A 129 5.38 -10.82 -34.15
CA ALA A 129 5.43 -12.01 -34.98
C ALA A 129 4.03 -12.63 -35.18
N CYS A 130 3.10 -11.88 -35.77
CA CYS A 130 1.87 -12.38 -36.37
C CYS A 130 1.37 -11.51 -37.55
N LEU A 131 2.23 -10.69 -38.16
CA LEU A 131 2.06 -10.25 -39.56
C LEU A 131 3.27 -10.69 -40.39
N GLY A 132 3.71 -11.93 -40.14
CA GLY A 132 4.73 -12.61 -40.93
C GLY A 132 4.15 -13.12 -42.25
N VAL A 133 3.69 -12.22 -43.11
CA VAL A 133 3.73 -12.49 -44.54
C VAL A 133 4.92 -11.73 -45.07
N ASN A 134 6.07 -12.43 -45.13
CA ASN A 134 7.28 -11.90 -45.74
C ASN A 134 6.92 -11.39 -47.13
N VAL A 135 7.06 -10.07 -47.34
CA VAL A 135 6.72 -9.41 -48.61
C VAL A 135 7.45 -10.09 -49.78
N GLU A 136 8.66 -10.58 -49.52
CA GLU A 136 9.49 -11.43 -50.41
C GLU A 136 8.78 -12.71 -50.90
N VAL A 137 7.96 -13.36 -50.07
CA VAL A 137 7.26 -14.63 -50.41
C VAL A 137 5.87 -14.35 -50.99
N CYS A 138 5.26 -13.23 -50.63
CA CYS A 138 3.90 -12.90 -51.09
C CYS A 138 3.86 -12.45 -52.55
N VAL A 139 4.84 -11.65 -52.97
CA VAL A 139 4.94 -11.15 -54.35
C VAL A 139 5.02 -12.29 -55.39
N PRO A 140 5.87 -13.32 -55.26
CA PRO A 140 5.93 -14.39 -56.26
C PRO A 140 4.65 -15.23 -56.31
N ILE A 141 3.97 -15.45 -55.16
CA ILE A 141 2.71 -16.19 -55.11
C ILE A 141 1.60 -15.41 -55.84
N ILE A 142 1.50 -14.10 -55.60
CA ILE A 142 0.50 -13.25 -56.25
C ILE A 142 0.75 -13.23 -57.76
N VAL A 143 2.01 -13.07 -58.20
CA VAL A 143 2.38 -13.08 -59.63
C VAL A 143 2.03 -14.43 -60.28
N ALA A 144 2.32 -15.55 -59.62
CA ALA A 144 1.98 -16.88 -60.13
C ALA A 144 0.47 -17.07 -60.29
N ILE A 145 -0.33 -16.63 -59.31
CA ILE A 145 -1.80 -16.71 -59.37
C ILE A 145 -2.33 -15.87 -60.54
N VAL A 146 -1.84 -14.65 -60.74
CA VAL A 146 -2.26 -13.78 -61.85
C VAL A 146 -1.93 -14.42 -63.20
N VAL A 147 -0.73 -14.99 -63.36
CA VAL A 147 -0.33 -15.67 -64.60
C VAL A 147 -1.23 -16.88 -64.88
N ILE A 148 -1.55 -17.68 -63.86
CA ILE A 148 -2.46 -18.82 -64.00
C ILE A 148 -3.85 -18.35 -64.43
N ILE A 149 -4.40 -17.30 -63.78
CA ILE A 149 -5.71 -16.76 -64.13
C ILE A 149 -5.73 -16.26 -65.58
N VAL A 150 -4.71 -15.51 -66.02
CA VAL A 150 -4.64 -15.00 -67.40
C VAL A 150 -4.58 -16.15 -68.41
N ASN A 151 -3.77 -17.18 -68.15
CA ASN A 151 -3.69 -18.35 -69.03
C ASN A 151 -4.99 -19.16 -69.03
N CYS A 152 -5.63 -19.34 -67.87
CA CYS A 152 -6.94 -19.99 -67.78
C CYS A 152 -8.01 -19.19 -68.53
N CYS A 153 -8.06 -17.87 -68.36
CA CYS A 153 -8.95 -17.00 -69.11
C CYS A 153 -8.67 -17.10 -70.61
N PHE A 154 -7.42 -17.05 -71.04
CA PHE A 154 -7.07 -17.19 -72.46
C PHE A 154 -7.47 -18.56 -73.01
N CYS A 155 -7.23 -19.64 -72.26
CA CYS A 155 -7.67 -20.99 -72.61
C CYS A 155 -9.21 -21.11 -72.68
N CYS A 156 -9.93 -20.50 -71.74
CA CYS A 156 -11.39 -20.47 -71.72
C CYS A 156 -11.95 -19.64 -72.91
N LEU A 157 -11.33 -18.51 -73.22
CA LEU A 157 -11.69 -17.67 -74.38
C LEU A 157 -11.41 -18.39 -75.70
N GLN A 158 -10.29 -19.12 -75.80
CA GLN A 158 -9.97 -19.96 -76.95
C GLN A 158 -10.92 -21.17 -77.08
N LYS A 159 -11.36 -21.74 -75.96
CA LYS A 159 -12.34 -22.84 -75.94
C LYS A 159 -13.74 -22.37 -76.37
N ASN A 160 -14.17 -21.18 -75.94
CA ASN A 160 -15.42 -20.58 -76.41
C ASN A 160 -15.37 -20.23 -77.91
N ARG A 161 -14.22 -19.76 -78.43
CA ARG A 161 -14.03 -19.52 -79.87
C ARG A 161 -14.05 -20.78 -80.76
N LYS A 162 -13.90 -21.99 -80.19
CA LYS A 162 -13.95 -23.26 -80.93
C LYS A 162 -15.30 -23.98 -80.84
N SER A 163 -16.26 -23.46 -80.06
CA SER A 163 -17.58 -24.06 -79.86
C SER A 163 -18.71 -23.34 -80.59
N GLU A 164 -18.38 -22.37 -81.45
CA GLU A 164 -19.29 -21.68 -82.38
C GLU A 164 -18.94 -22.07 -83.82
#